data_AF-A0A2K8SEN1-F1
#
_entry.id   AF-A0A2K8SEN1-F1
#
_cell.length_a   1.000
_cell.length_b   1.000
_cell.length_c   1.000
_cell.angle_alpha   90.00
_cell.angle_beta   90.00
_cell.angle_gamma   90.00
#
_symmetry.space_group_name_H-M   'P 1'
#
loop_
_entity.id
_entity.type
_entity.pdbx_description
1 polymer ?
#
loop_
_entity_poly.entity_id
_entity_poly.type
_entity_poly.pdbx_seq_one_letter_code
_entity_poly.pdbx_strand_id
1 'polypeptide(L)'
;MKKLLSIFAASSFIVSSTTSTIVSCSIKSKNLDSLNYNWDLGLLEKVNQEEIIKKIAQVNNINKDNYKSKQKDIENLASIFFDYSSIKLISDSNDKKTQTYSATVRASKNSNIMKGNTTITFDSTQDAVKNAKNPINQQESNLMGTWWNWGNTYSIKNDKVANCKREKVEEKENYFGLGWREPSLEAIIQAKMGEKKVNPYNIINISSLYTKAGEYEIDSLNINDFNPNSIENNAAYDIKNSQFLINRKNSIEAGTWTDNTKIITSLGGATADRMIWKWKQKQSLKDKIKDILTTYGLDGLDIALAGKTLYDRDSQETLSQAVKEIMVEYWLEGKDFYLTISSKMEWLYREAIETNKPTVIPFIQSLEGWYKDITLLVYNINRPTHFFVAPETFTVGDTTIQKGEKIRSKLSPSIEDPAYFYGTLRGFLDPEWNKNSRFYDLSNKAIRIGTASPYSSTSSAFGFKNESDKLSNLAIALQQLHDNSKELNKEFTKNIVGFNYFGINIDQIFSNNSATENQSINEHIKNPTAFKYGSSLDWFINENMKQWYKE
;
A
#
# COMPACT_ATOMS: atom_id res chain seq x y z
N MET A 1 -20.68 -54.74 53.43
CA MET A 1 -19.43 -54.20 52.87
C MET A 1 -19.37 -52.72 53.25
N LYS A 2 -19.03 -52.39 54.51
CA LYS A 2 -17.67 -52.00 54.93
C LYS A 2 -17.02 -51.10 53.86
N LYS A 3 -17.13 -49.78 54.03
CA LYS A 3 -16.02 -48.94 54.55
C LYS A 3 -14.70 -49.31 53.88
N LEU A 4 -14.28 -48.52 52.89
CA LEU A 4 -12.89 -48.07 52.75
C LEU A 4 -12.82 -46.93 51.72
N LEU A 5 -12.36 -45.77 52.21
CA LEU A 5 -11.81 -44.61 51.50
C LEU A 5 -12.79 -43.75 50.67
N SER A 6 -13.52 -42.82 51.29
CA SER A 6 -13.02 -41.47 51.56
C SER A 6 -11.77 -41.40 52.43
N ILE A 7 -10.70 -40.75 51.94
CA ILE A 7 -9.86 -39.77 52.66
C ILE A 7 -8.58 -39.47 51.82
N PHE A 8 -8.30 -38.17 51.67
CA PHE A 8 -7.11 -37.51 51.08
C PHE A 8 -7.02 -37.35 49.55
N ALA A 9 -7.64 -36.28 49.04
CA ALA A 9 -6.90 -35.16 48.43
C ALA A 9 -7.87 -34.02 48.08
N ALA A 10 -8.50 -33.46 49.12
CA ALA A 10 -8.92 -32.07 49.09
C ALA A 10 -7.65 -31.23 49.22
N SER A 11 -7.02 -30.95 48.09
CA SER A 11 -5.94 -29.97 47.99
C SER A 11 -6.26 -29.06 46.81
N SER A 12 -6.94 -27.95 47.11
CA SER A 12 -6.78 -26.67 46.40
C SER A 12 -6.98 -26.67 44.88
N PHE A 13 -8.22 -26.76 44.43
CA PHE A 13 -8.70 -25.87 43.36
C PHE A 13 -9.64 -24.83 43.96
N ILE A 14 -9.06 -23.93 44.76
CA ILE A 14 -9.52 -22.55 44.72
C ILE A 14 -9.13 -22.12 43.31
N VAL A 15 -10.08 -22.25 42.37
CA VAL A 15 -10.01 -21.46 41.15
C VAL A 15 -10.01 -20.04 41.67
N SER A 16 -8.81 -19.47 41.73
CA SER A 16 -8.63 -18.05 41.85
C SER A 16 -9.27 -17.49 40.60
N SER A 17 -10.57 -17.20 40.69
CA SER A 17 -11.20 -16.21 39.85
C SER A 17 -10.58 -14.88 40.26
N THR A 18 -9.31 -14.68 39.89
CA THR A 18 -8.86 -13.38 39.45
C THR A 18 -9.70 -13.09 38.21
N THR A 19 -10.94 -12.68 38.46
CA THR A 19 -11.47 -11.52 37.77
C THR A 19 -10.40 -10.46 37.96
N SER A 20 -9.42 -10.48 37.06
CA SER A 20 -8.80 -9.27 36.64
C SER A 20 -9.97 -8.44 36.15
N THR A 21 -10.58 -7.69 37.07
CA THR A 21 -11.07 -6.37 36.77
C THR A 21 -9.92 -5.74 36.02
N ILE A 22 -9.95 -5.90 34.69
CA ILE A 22 -9.23 -5.07 33.77
C ILE A 22 -9.76 -3.71 34.18
N VAL A 23 -8.97 -3.03 35.00
CA VAL A 23 -9.12 -1.61 35.20
C VAL A 23 -8.86 -1.08 33.80
N SER A 24 -9.95 -0.99 33.04
CA SER A 24 -10.06 -0.12 31.89
C SER A 24 -9.80 1.24 32.50
N CYS A 25 -8.51 1.60 32.61
CA CYS A 25 -8.08 2.98 32.63
C CYS A 25 -8.66 3.52 31.34
N SER A 26 -9.90 4.01 31.41
CA SER A 26 -10.58 4.64 30.29
C SER A 26 -9.66 5.77 29.89
N ILE A 27 -8.92 5.59 28.79
CA ILE A 27 -8.07 6.63 28.26
C ILE A 27 -9.04 7.76 27.96
N LYS A 28 -9.01 8.81 28.79
CA LYS A 28 -9.93 9.93 28.65
C LYS A 28 -9.54 10.65 27.36
N SER A 29 -10.21 10.33 26.27
CA SER A 29 -10.07 11.04 25.01
C SER A 29 -10.45 12.51 25.23
N LYS A 30 -9.57 13.42 24.81
CA LYS A 30 -9.81 14.86 24.89
C LYS A 30 -10.72 15.29 23.75
N ASN A 31 -11.57 16.29 23.99
CA ASN A 31 -12.32 16.89 22.91
C ASN A 31 -11.41 17.84 22.11
N LEU A 32 -11.55 17.89 20.78
CA LEU A 32 -10.70 18.69 19.91
C LEU A 32 -10.81 20.20 20.19
N ASP A 33 -12.01 20.66 20.52
CA ASP A 33 -12.29 22.03 20.95
C ASP A 33 -11.63 22.44 22.28
N SER A 34 -11.21 21.46 23.10
CA SER A 34 -10.53 21.72 24.37
C SER A 34 -9.03 21.97 24.22
N LEU A 35 -8.48 21.79 23.01
CA LEU A 35 -7.11 22.21 22.74
C LEU A 35 -7.06 23.73 22.66
N ASN A 36 -6.14 24.34 23.39
CA ASN A 36 -5.86 25.77 23.32
C ASN A 36 -5.00 26.10 22.08
N TYR A 37 -5.43 25.63 20.92
CA TYR A 37 -4.77 25.90 19.65
C TYR A 37 -5.37 27.13 18.98
N ASN A 38 -4.53 27.90 18.30
CA ASN A 38 -5.01 28.84 17.30
C ASN A 38 -5.51 28.05 16.07
N TRP A 39 -6.77 28.28 15.72
CA TRP A 39 -7.47 27.62 14.61
C TRP A 39 -7.61 28.53 13.38
N ASP A 40 -7.07 29.75 13.42
CA ASP A 40 -6.90 30.60 12.26
C ASP A 40 -5.54 30.35 11.62
N LEU A 41 -5.55 29.76 10.42
CA LEU A 41 -4.35 29.26 9.73
C LEU A 41 -3.74 30.30 8.78
N GLY A 42 -4.40 31.44 8.56
CA GLY A 42 -4.00 32.43 7.57
C GLY A 42 -3.95 31.85 6.15
N LEU A 43 -2.97 32.27 5.36
CA LEU A 43 -2.86 31.87 3.95
C LEU A 43 -2.40 30.42 3.76
N LEU A 44 -3.19 29.65 3.01
CA LEU A 44 -2.90 28.32 2.50
C LEU A 44 -2.75 28.35 0.97
N GLU A 45 -1.54 28.07 0.48
CA GLU A 45 -1.29 27.92 -0.97
C GLU A 45 -1.90 26.63 -1.53
N LYS A 46 -1.88 25.56 -0.73
CA LYS A 46 -2.51 24.28 -1.01
C LYS A 46 -3.44 23.94 0.15
N VAL A 47 -4.60 23.37 -0.17
CA VAL A 47 -5.59 22.98 0.84
C VAL A 47 -5.67 21.46 0.85
N ASN A 48 -4.87 20.85 1.73
CA ASN A 48 -4.82 19.41 1.96
C ASN A 48 -4.42 19.08 3.40
N GLN A 49 -4.52 17.81 3.79
CA GLN A 49 -4.24 17.34 5.14
C GLN A 49 -2.84 17.76 5.62
N GLU A 50 -1.81 17.53 4.81
CA GLU A 50 -0.41 17.85 5.15
C GLU A 50 -0.23 19.34 5.46
N GLU A 51 -0.68 20.22 4.54
CA GLU A 51 -0.48 21.66 4.67
C GLU A 51 -1.28 22.23 5.86
N ILE A 52 -2.47 21.70 6.12
CA ILE A 52 -3.27 22.07 7.28
C ILE A 52 -2.58 21.68 8.58
N ILE A 53 -2.04 20.46 8.67
CA ILE A 53 -1.28 20.03 9.85
C ILE A 53 -0.03 20.88 10.06
N LYS A 54 0.72 21.17 9.01
CA LYS A 54 1.90 22.06 9.08
C LYS A 54 1.52 23.46 9.55
N LYS A 55 0.40 24.00 9.09
CA LYS A 55 -0.07 25.34 9.44
C LYS A 55 -0.61 25.42 10.86
N ILE A 56 -1.38 24.42 11.32
CA ILE A 56 -1.76 24.30 12.73
C ILE A 56 -0.50 24.22 13.60
N ALA A 57 0.49 23.41 13.22
CA ALA A 57 1.75 23.32 13.96
C ALA A 57 2.48 24.67 14.02
N GLN A 58 2.60 25.36 12.88
CA GLN A 58 3.26 26.66 12.77
C GLN A 58 2.62 27.72 13.69
N VAL A 59 1.29 27.93 13.61
CA VAL A 59 0.60 28.96 14.41
C VAL A 59 0.58 28.65 15.90
N ASN A 60 0.85 27.39 16.28
CA ASN A 60 0.96 26.92 17.66
C ASN A 60 2.41 26.70 18.13
N ASN A 61 3.38 27.23 17.39
CA ASN A 61 4.82 27.16 17.70
C ASN A 61 5.34 25.70 17.86
N ILE A 62 4.85 24.77 17.04
CA ILE A 62 5.33 23.38 16.96
C ILE A 62 6.15 23.26 15.67
N ASN A 63 7.43 22.90 15.79
CA ASN A 63 8.36 22.85 14.66
C ASN A 63 9.41 21.75 14.84
N LYS A 64 10.26 21.58 13.82
CA LYS A 64 11.35 20.58 13.81
C LYS A 64 12.31 20.67 15.01
N ASP A 65 12.47 21.85 15.61
CA ASP A 65 13.45 22.10 16.68
C ASP A 65 12.87 21.78 18.07
N ASN A 66 11.54 21.74 18.23
CA ASN A 66 10.89 21.54 19.51
C ASN A 66 9.85 20.40 19.56
N TYR A 67 9.59 19.69 18.46
CA TYR A 67 8.58 18.62 18.48
C TYR A 67 8.88 17.51 19.49
N LYS A 68 10.17 17.26 19.80
CA LYS A 68 10.56 16.27 20.81
C LYS A 68 10.10 16.66 22.22
N SER A 69 10.20 17.93 22.60
CA SER A 69 9.66 18.42 23.88
C SER A 69 8.14 18.66 23.83
N LYS A 70 7.57 18.71 22.63
CA LYS A 70 6.13 18.83 22.35
C LYS A 70 5.50 17.52 21.84
N GLN A 71 5.96 16.37 22.32
CA GLN A 71 5.47 15.06 21.87
C GLN A 71 3.93 14.96 21.95
N LYS A 72 3.31 15.53 23.00
CA LYS A 72 1.86 15.49 23.15
C LYS A 72 1.12 16.27 22.05
N ASP A 73 1.71 17.35 21.56
CA ASP A 73 1.15 18.11 20.44
C ASP A 73 1.26 17.33 19.13
N ILE A 74 2.36 16.61 18.92
CA ILE A 74 2.52 15.70 17.77
C ILE A 74 1.45 14.61 17.80
N GLU A 75 1.20 14.00 18.97
CA GLU A 75 0.12 13.02 19.14
C GLU A 75 -1.26 13.61 18.79
N ASN A 76 -1.53 14.84 19.24
CA ASN A 76 -2.80 15.52 18.97
C ASN A 76 -2.94 15.85 17.47
N LEU A 77 -1.92 16.42 16.84
CA LEU A 77 -1.89 16.72 15.40
C LEU A 77 -2.09 15.44 14.57
N ALA A 78 -1.40 14.36 14.92
CA ALA A 78 -1.56 13.04 14.30
C ALA A 78 -2.97 12.44 14.48
N SER A 79 -3.76 12.97 15.41
CA SER A 79 -5.13 12.53 15.64
C SER A 79 -6.16 13.35 14.85
N ILE A 80 -5.76 14.35 14.07
CA ILE A 80 -6.67 15.24 13.34
C ILE A 80 -6.90 14.76 11.89
N PHE A 81 -8.13 14.91 11.41
CA PHE A 81 -8.56 14.71 10.03
C PHE A 81 -9.25 15.97 9.51
N PHE A 82 -8.89 16.41 8.31
CA PHE A 82 -9.52 17.54 7.63
C PHE A 82 -10.72 17.09 6.78
N ASP A 83 -11.91 17.59 7.11
CA ASP A 83 -13.11 17.27 6.34
C ASP A 83 -13.26 18.21 5.12
N TYR A 84 -12.72 17.76 3.98
CA TYR A 84 -12.81 18.48 2.70
C TYR A 84 -14.25 18.87 2.29
N SER A 85 -15.26 18.09 2.68
CA SER A 85 -16.66 18.36 2.34
C SER A 85 -17.25 19.54 3.12
N SER A 86 -16.61 19.93 4.23
CA SER A 86 -17.08 20.98 5.12
C SER A 86 -16.61 22.40 4.73
N ILE A 87 -15.82 22.54 3.66
CA ILE A 87 -15.26 23.83 3.25
C ILE A 87 -16.35 24.79 2.76
N LYS A 88 -16.50 25.93 3.45
CA LYS A 88 -17.48 26.99 3.19
C LYS A 88 -16.79 28.35 3.03
N LEU A 89 -17.19 29.11 2.02
CA LEU A 89 -16.76 30.51 1.83
C LEU A 89 -17.39 31.38 2.95
N ILE A 90 -16.58 32.23 3.59
CA ILE A 90 -17.03 33.18 4.63
C ILE A 90 -17.14 34.58 4.05
N SER A 91 -16.10 35.05 3.36
CA SER A 91 -16.02 36.40 2.80
C SER A 91 -15.22 36.42 1.52
N ASP A 92 -15.66 37.26 0.60
CA ASP A 92 -14.92 37.57 -0.62
C ASP A 92 -13.97 38.74 -0.33
N SER A 93 -12.69 38.57 -0.62
CA SER A 93 -11.75 39.68 -0.53
C SER A 93 -12.00 40.61 -1.72
N ASN A 94 -12.14 41.91 -1.46
CA ASN A 94 -12.22 42.91 -2.53
C ASN A 94 -10.95 42.91 -3.42
N ASP A 95 -9.85 42.31 -2.95
CA ASP A 95 -8.55 42.22 -3.64
C ASP A 95 -8.35 40.85 -4.31
N LYS A 96 -9.37 40.40 -5.07
CA LYS A 96 -9.45 39.43 -6.20
C LYS A 96 -8.54 38.18 -6.32
N LYS A 97 -7.66 37.82 -5.40
CA LYS A 97 -6.78 36.64 -5.52
C LYS A 97 -7.00 35.57 -4.46
N THR A 98 -7.42 35.94 -3.25
CA THR A 98 -7.66 35.02 -2.14
C THR A 98 -9.01 35.29 -1.51
N GLN A 99 -9.63 34.26 -0.93
CA GLN A 99 -10.90 34.32 -0.24
C GLN A 99 -10.77 33.63 1.12
N THR A 100 -11.59 34.04 2.08
CA THR A 100 -11.57 33.45 3.42
C THR A 100 -12.59 32.32 3.50
N TYR A 101 -12.13 31.16 3.95
CA TYR A 101 -12.90 29.94 4.09
C TYR A 101 -12.96 29.48 5.55
N SER A 102 -14.01 28.73 5.87
CA SER A 102 -14.12 27.92 7.08
C SER A 102 -14.18 26.45 6.69
N ALA A 103 -13.68 25.58 7.56
CA ALA A 103 -13.84 24.15 7.42
C ALA A 103 -13.75 23.46 8.79
N THR A 104 -14.25 22.24 8.86
CA THR A 104 -14.21 21.39 10.04
C THR A 104 -12.97 20.51 10.01
N VAL A 105 -12.22 20.52 11.12
CA VAL A 105 -11.27 19.46 11.46
C VAL A 105 -11.90 18.56 12.52
N ARG A 106 -11.69 17.26 12.41
CA ARG A 106 -12.29 16.24 13.28
C ARG A 106 -11.21 15.36 13.88
N ALA A 107 -11.49 14.75 15.02
CA ALA A 107 -10.67 13.62 15.46
C ALA A 107 -10.77 12.47 14.43
N SER A 108 -9.66 11.78 14.20
CA SER A 108 -9.59 10.59 13.35
C SER A 108 -10.59 9.55 13.84
N LYS A 109 -11.20 8.82 12.91
CA LYS A 109 -12.13 7.75 13.26
C LYS A 109 -11.37 6.69 14.07
N ASN A 110 -11.95 6.26 15.19
CA ASN A 110 -11.38 5.32 16.15
C ASN A 110 -10.20 5.84 17.00
N SER A 111 -9.90 7.14 16.98
CA SER A 111 -8.80 7.70 17.79
C SER A 111 -8.97 7.42 19.28
N ASN A 112 -7.92 6.87 19.90
CA ASN A 112 -7.82 6.71 21.35
C ASN A 112 -7.38 8.01 22.07
N ILE A 113 -6.97 9.04 21.33
CA ILE A 113 -6.40 10.28 21.87
C ILE A 113 -7.44 11.38 21.93
N MET A 114 -8.22 11.51 20.86
CA MET A 114 -9.09 12.66 20.63
C MET A 114 -10.48 12.25 20.17
N LYS A 115 -11.46 13.10 20.43
CA LYS A 115 -12.82 13.01 19.90
C LYS A 115 -13.35 14.39 19.52
N GLY A 116 -14.50 14.41 18.86
CA GLY A 116 -15.18 15.65 18.49
C GLY A 116 -14.57 16.33 17.26
N ASN A 117 -14.87 17.62 17.13
CA ASN A 117 -14.47 18.42 15.99
C ASN A 117 -14.32 19.90 16.40
N THR A 118 -13.67 20.69 15.55
CA THR A 118 -13.62 22.15 15.68
C THR A 118 -13.59 22.78 14.29
N THR A 119 -13.81 24.09 14.21
CA THR A 119 -13.76 24.85 12.97
C THR A 119 -12.43 25.57 12.85
N ILE A 120 -11.81 25.49 11.68
CA ILE A 120 -10.65 26.30 11.30
C ILE A 120 -11.07 27.37 10.30
N THR A 121 -10.33 28.47 10.27
CA THR A 121 -10.40 29.50 9.23
C THR A 121 -9.09 29.57 8.47
N PHE A 122 -9.16 29.87 7.18
CA PHE A 122 -7.98 30.06 6.34
C PHE A 122 -8.31 30.88 5.10
N ASP A 123 -7.30 31.55 4.56
CA ASP A 123 -7.35 32.21 3.27
C ASP A 123 -6.77 31.32 2.19
N SER A 124 -7.40 31.22 1.03
CA SER A 124 -6.87 30.47 -0.10
C SER A 124 -7.45 30.93 -1.44
N THR A 125 -6.91 30.43 -2.54
CA THR A 125 -7.48 30.67 -3.88
C THR A 125 -8.68 29.76 -4.12
N GLN A 126 -9.60 30.18 -4.98
CA GLN A 126 -10.75 29.35 -5.36
C GLN A 126 -10.30 28.03 -6.01
N ASP A 127 -9.22 28.06 -6.80
CA ASP A 127 -8.66 26.86 -7.44
C ASP A 127 -8.09 25.87 -6.43
N ALA A 128 -7.36 26.36 -5.41
CA ALA A 128 -6.85 25.49 -4.34
C ALA A 128 -7.99 24.81 -3.57
N VAL A 129 -9.09 25.53 -3.29
CA VAL A 129 -10.27 24.96 -2.65
C VAL A 129 -11.04 24.01 -3.56
N LYS A 130 -11.16 24.32 -4.86
CA LYS A 130 -11.76 23.42 -5.85
C LYS A 130 -10.98 22.11 -5.92
N ASN A 131 -9.65 22.17 -5.93
CA ASN A 131 -8.78 20.99 -5.88
C ASN A 131 -8.89 20.24 -4.53
N ALA A 132 -9.08 20.94 -3.41
CA ALA A 132 -9.34 20.34 -2.10
C ALA A 132 -10.60 19.49 -2.05
N LYS A 133 -11.68 19.96 -2.67
CA LYS A 133 -12.96 19.25 -2.70
C LYS A 133 -12.93 17.97 -3.54
N ASN A 134 -11.85 17.75 -4.31
CA ASN A 134 -11.59 16.49 -4.98
C ASN A 134 -10.19 15.96 -4.59
N PRO A 135 -10.05 15.32 -3.40
CA PRO A 135 -8.75 14.85 -2.89
C PRO A 135 -8.03 13.86 -3.82
N ILE A 136 -8.80 13.19 -4.68
CA ILE A 136 -8.29 12.22 -5.66
C ILE A 136 -7.49 12.95 -6.76
N ASN A 137 -7.95 14.13 -7.19
CA ASN A 137 -7.25 14.94 -8.18
C ASN A 137 -5.91 15.51 -7.67
N GLN A 138 -5.64 15.40 -6.37
CA GLN A 138 -4.36 15.79 -5.79
C GLN A 138 -3.31 14.68 -5.82
N GLN A 139 -3.72 13.46 -6.18
CA GLN A 139 -2.82 12.32 -6.18
C GLN A 139 -2.04 12.23 -7.50
N GLU A 140 -0.77 11.86 -7.39
CA GLU A 140 0.07 11.62 -8.55
C GLU A 140 -0.35 10.31 -9.22
N SER A 141 -0.67 10.38 -10.51
CA SER A 141 -0.76 9.17 -11.35
C SER A 141 0.61 8.52 -11.42
N ASN A 142 0.75 7.31 -10.90
CA ASN A 142 2.05 6.69 -10.80
C ASN A 142 2.03 5.17 -11.03
N LEU A 143 3.19 4.61 -11.37
CA LEU A 143 3.41 3.17 -11.46
C LEU A 143 4.30 2.72 -10.30
N MET A 144 3.79 1.81 -9.47
CA MET A 144 4.51 1.19 -8.37
C MET A 144 4.98 -0.22 -8.77
N GLY A 145 6.24 -0.53 -8.48
CA GLY A 145 6.81 -1.86 -8.67
C GLY A 145 7.15 -2.49 -7.33
N THR A 146 6.65 -3.70 -7.06
CA THR A 146 7.07 -4.44 -5.86
C THR A 146 8.34 -5.22 -6.14
N TRP A 147 9.37 -4.92 -5.36
CA TRP A 147 10.64 -5.63 -5.29
C TRP A 147 10.66 -6.56 -4.07
N TRP A 148 11.25 -7.75 -4.22
CA TRP A 148 11.50 -8.69 -3.12
C TRP A 148 12.85 -9.38 -3.29
N ASN A 149 13.27 -10.20 -2.31
CA ASN A 149 14.51 -10.99 -2.37
C ASN A 149 14.32 -12.44 -1.88
N TRP A 150 13.16 -13.05 -2.13
CA TRP A 150 12.82 -14.38 -1.63
C TRP A 150 13.46 -15.56 -2.39
N GLY A 151 14.35 -15.30 -3.34
CA GLY A 151 15.08 -16.33 -4.07
C GLY A 151 14.15 -17.30 -4.81
N ASN A 152 13.59 -16.89 -5.95
CA ASN A 152 12.74 -17.79 -6.72
C ASN A 152 13.56 -18.80 -7.55
N THR A 153 13.26 -20.08 -7.43
CA THR A 153 13.70 -21.10 -8.38
C THR A 153 12.69 -21.20 -9.53
N TYR A 154 12.98 -20.55 -10.65
CA TYR A 154 12.16 -20.74 -11.85
C TYR A 154 12.57 -22.03 -12.56
N SER A 155 11.58 -22.83 -12.99
CA SER A 155 11.79 -23.95 -13.91
C SER A 155 11.48 -23.50 -15.33
N ILE A 156 12.52 -23.33 -16.16
CA ILE A 156 12.29 -23.19 -17.61
C ILE A 156 12.11 -24.60 -18.16
N LYS A 157 10.88 -24.96 -18.54
CA LYS A 157 10.64 -26.17 -19.36
C LYS A 157 11.33 -25.98 -20.70
N ASN A 158 12.41 -26.72 -20.90
CA ASN A 158 13.23 -26.61 -22.10
C ASN A 158 12.75 -27.53 -23.21
N ASP A 159 11.82 -27.05 -24.03
CA ASP A 159 11.58 -27.66 -25.35
C ASP A 159 12.68 -27.25 -26.36
N LYS A 160 13.53 -26.24 -26.04
CA LYS A 160 14.53 -25.65 -26.95
C LYS A 160 16.00 -25.79 -26.55
N VAL A 161 16.35 -26.34 -25.38
CA VAL A 161 17.76 -26.50 -24.93
C VAL A 161 18.30 -27.93 -25.17
N ALA A 162 17.66 -28.69 -26.05
CA ALA A 162 18.08 -30.04 -26.43
C ALA A 162 19.50 -30.12 -27.04
N ASN A 163 20.15 -28.99 -27.37
CA ASN A 163 21.48 -28.96 -27.98
C ASN A 163 22.62 -28.53 -27.07
N CYS A 164 22.38 -28.18 -25.80
CA CYS A 164 23.49 -28.03 -24.86
C CYS A 164 24.03 -29.41 -24.49
N LYS A 165 25.06 -29.86 -25.19
CA LYS A 165 25.82 -31.08 -24.87
C LYS A 165 26.33 -31.01 -23.42
N ARG A 166 25.62 -31.65 -22.51
CA ARG A 166 26.17 -32.09 -21.24
C ARG A 166 26.23 -33.60 -21.24
N GLU A 167 27.39 -34.11 -20.84
CA GLU A 167 27.64 -35.51 -20.61
C GLU A 167 26.58 -36.07 -19.65
N LYS A 168 26.07 -37.25 -20.01
CA LYS A 168 25.06 -38.06 -19.32
C LYS A 168 24.95 -37.79 -17.81
N VAL A 169 24.02 -36.92 -17.43
CA VAL A 169 23.43 -36.92 -16.09
C VAL A 169 22.05 -37.55 -16.27
N GLU A 170 21.80 -38.62 -15.54
CA GLU A 170 20.56 -39.40 -15.55
C GLU A 170 19.30 -38.53 -15.47
N GLU A 171 18.21 -38.98 -16.11
CA GLU A 171 16.91 -38.34 -16.33
C GLU A 171 16.16 -37.84 -15.07
N LYS A 172 16.78 -36.95 -14.31
CA LYS A 172 16.06 -36.03 -13.42
C LYS A 172 15.88 -34.76 -14.21
N GLU A 173 14.63 -34.50 -14.59
CA GLU A 173 14.11 -33.26 -15.16
C GLU A 173 15.09 -32.08 -15.01
N ASN A 174 15.62 -31.59 -16.14
CA ASN A 174 16.64 -30.53 -16.17
C ASN A 174 16.03 -29.18 -15.75
N TYR A 175 15.84 -29.00 -14.45
CA TYR A 175 15.45 -27.75 -13.82
C TYR A 175 16.66 -26.82 -13.79
N PHE A 176 16.72 -25.84 -14.70
CA PHE A 176 17.61 -24.70 -14.53
C PHE A 176 17.00 -23.76 -13.49
N GLY A 177 17.25 -24.02 -12.20
CA GLY A 177 17.01 -23.01 -11.19
C GLY A 177 17.88 -21.80 -11.50
N LEU A 178 17.29 -20.62 -11.72
CA LEU A 178 18.02 -19.37 -11.93
C LEU A 178 18.90 -18.93 -10.74
N GLY A 179 19.02 -19.77 -9.70
CA GLY A 179 19.77 -19.47 -8.49
C GLY A 179 19.20 -18.25 -7.76
N TRP A 180 19.73 -18.01 -6.57
CA TRP A 180 19.35 -16.92 -5.65
C TRP A 180 19.68 -15.50 -6.13
N ARG A 181 19.51 -15.18 -7.42
CA ARG A 181 20.14 -13.99 -7.99
C ARG A 181 19.15 -13.13 -8.74
N GLU A 182 18.28 -12.48 -7.96
CA GLU A 182 17.41 -11.42 -8.45
C GLU A 182 18.22 -10.12 -8.68
N PRO A 183 17.78 -9.25 -9.61
CA PRO A 183 18.50 -8.00 -9.90
C PRO A 183 18.61 -7.11 -8.66
N SER A 184 19.77 -6.46 -8.49
CA SER A 184 19.96 -5.52 -7.37
C SER A 184 18.99 -4.36 -7.47
N LEU A 185 18.66 -3.76 -6.32
CA LEU A 185 17.77 -2.60 -6.27
C LEU A 185 18.32 -1.43 -7.12
N GLU A 186 19.65 -1.24 -7.07
CA GLU A 186 20.36 -0.27 -7.92
C GLU A 186 20.12 -0.55 -9.41
N ALA A 187 20.21 -1.82 -9.83
CA ALA A 187 20.03 -2.20 -11.23
C ALA A 187 18.62 -1.93 -11.75
N ILE A 188 17.60 -2.10 -10.90
CA ILE A 188 16.21 -1.80 -11.24
C ILE A 188 16.01 -0.29 -11.43
N ILE A 189 16.54 0.51 -10.50
CA ILE A 189 16.42 1.96 -10.56
C ILE A 189 17.19 2.53 -11.76
N GLN A 190 18.36 1.97 -12.06
CA GLN A 190 19.19 2.40 -13.19
C GLN A 190 18.83 1.74 -14.53
N ALA A 191 17.80 0.88 -14.59
CA ALA A 191 17.41 0.17 -15.81
C ALA A 191 17.00 1.15 -16.93
N LYS A 192 17.25 0.77 -18.20
CA LYS A 192 17.04 1.62 -19.39
C LYS A 192 16.00 1.05 -20.35
N MET A 193 14.86 1.71 -20.52
CA MET A 193 13.92 1.38 -21.59
C MET A 193 14.37 1.93 -22.95
N GLY A 194 15.09 1.11 -23.72
CA GLY A 194 15.62 1.49 -25.04
C GLY A 194 16.78 2.47 -24.97
N GLU A 195 16.80 3.50 -25.83
CA GLU A 195 17.83 4.56 -25.79
C GLU A 195 17.59 5.60 -24.68
N LYS A 196 16.38 5.64 -24.11
CA LYS A 196 16.01 6.56 -23.03
C LYS A 196 16.18 5.88 -21.67
N LYS A 197 16.96 6.49 -20.79
CA LYS A 197 17.10 6.10 -19.38
C LYS A 197 15.84 6.49 -18.60
N VAL A 198 14.76 5.72 -18.66
CA VAL A 198 13.61 5.96 -17.78
C VAL A 198 13.14 4.63 -17.23
N ASN A 199 13.41 4.41 -15.94
CA ASN A 199 12.69 3.44 -15.12
C ASN A 199 11.19 3.78 -15.19
N PRO A 200 10.31 2.86 -15.64
CA PRO A 200 8.88 3.15 -15.75
C PRO A 200 8.21 3.31 -14.38
N TYR A 201 8.84 2.82 -13.30
CA TYR A 201 8.29 2.87 -11.96
C TYR A 201 8.64 4.20 -11.28
N ASN A 202 7.62 4.93 -10.85
CA ASN A 202 7.81 6.12 -10.03
C ASN A 202 8.05 5.75 -8.56
N ILE A 203 7.60 4.55 -8.15
CA ILE A 203 7.71 4.05 -6.79
C ILE A 203 8.22 2.61 -6.83
N ILE A 204 9.26 2.32 -6.07
CA ILE A 204 9.69 0.95 -5.77
C ILE A 204 9.29 0.62 -4.34
N ASN A 205 8.50 -0.43 -4.17
CA ASN A 205 8.08 -0.94 -2.87
C ASN A 205 8.89 -2.20 -2.53
N ILE A 206 9.73 -2.13 -1.50
CA ILE A 206 10.51 -3.29 -1.01
C ILE A 206 9.69 -4.09 0.00
N SER A 207 9.38 -5.36 -0.31
CA SER A 207 8.49 -6.20 0.49
C SER A 207 9.23 -6.91 1.64
N SER A 208 9.55 -6.19 2.72
CA SER A 208 10.57 -6.70 3.66
C SER A 208 10.43 -6.34 5.15
N LEU A 209 9.48 -5.50 5.56
CA LEU A 209 9.37 -5.06 6.96
C LEU A 209 8.40 -5.95 7.77
N TYR A 210 8.94 -6.78 8.69
CA TYR A 210 8.13 -7.61 9.60
C TYR A 210 8.89 -8.04 10.86
N THR A 211 8.18 -8.55 11.87
CA THR A 211 8.80 -9.11 13.09
C THR A 211 9.22 -10.56 12.88
N LYS A 212 10.42 -10.95 13.33
CA LYS A 212 10.85 -12.36 13.31
C LYS A 212 10.34 -13.15 14.52
N ALA A 213 10.17 -12.48 15.67
CA ALA A 213 9.91 -13.14 16.95
C ALA A 213 8.42 -13.24 17.32
N GLY A 214 7.51 -12.77 16.46
CA GLY A 214 6.06 -12.94 16.62
C GLY A 214 5.35 -11.73 17.26
N GLU A 215 4.36 -12.01 18.11
CA GLU A 215 3.46 -11.03 18.72
C GLU A 215 4.21 -10.16 19.75
N TYR A 216 3.93 -8.85 19.80
CA TYR A 216 4.48 -7.88 20.76
C TYR A 216 5.98 -7.58 20.65
N GLU A 217 6.74 -8.31 19.84
CA GLU A 217 8.21 -8.23 19.70
C GLU A 217 8.67 -7.12 18.74
N ILE A 218 8.53 -5.85 19.17
CA ILE A 218 8.88 -4.67 18.37
C ILE A 218 10.36 -4.64 18.02
N ASP A 219 11.25 -5.05 18.93
CA ASP A 219 12.69 -4.97 18.69
C ASP A 219 13.15 -5.88 17.55
N SER A 220 12.37 -6.93 17.26
CA SER A 220 12.60 -7.83 16.13
C SER A 220 12.03 -7.33 14.79
N LEU A 221 11.33 -6.19 14.79
CA LEU A 221 10.86 -5.54 13.56
C LEU A 221 12.08 -5.09 12.75
N ASN A 222 12.26 -5.64 11.56
CA ASN A 222 13.37 -5.28 10.70
C ASN A 222 13.02 -5.46 9.22
N ILE A 223 13.85 -4.89 8.37
CA ILE A 223 13.86 -5.15 6.93
C ILE A 223 14.73 -6.38 6.70
N ASN A 224 14.11 -7.56 6.63
CA ASN A 224 14.82 -8.84 6.80
C ASN A 224 15.91 -9.14 5.77
N ASP A 225 15.82 -8.54 4.58
CA ASP A 225 16.77 -8.73 3.48
C ASP A 225 17.80 -7.58 3.40
N PHE A 226 17.90 -6.76 4.45
CA PHE A 226 18.78 -5.60 4.48
C PHE A 226 19.51 -5.56 5.82
N ASN A 227 20.80 -5.86 5.79
CA ASN A 227 21.68 -5.70 6.93
C ASN A 227 23.05 -5.22 6.44
N PRO A 228 23.41 -3.94 6.67
CA PRO A 228 24.70 -3.41 6.21
C PRO A 228 25.90 -4.08 6.91
N ASN A 229 25.68 -4.77 8.03
CA ASN A 229 26.72 -5.39 8.86
C ASN A 229 26.68 -6.93 8.84
N SER A 230 25.95 -7.55 7.91
CA SER A 230 25.88 -9.02 7.86
C SER A 230 27.24 -9.63 7.49
N ILE A 231 27.64 -10.69 8.19
CA ILE A 231 28.91 -11.42 7.97
C ILE A 231 28.65 -12.75 7.22
N GLU A 232 27.38 -13.08 6.93
CA GLU A 232 27.01 -14.35 6.31
C GLU A 232 27.33 -14.38 4.80
N ASN A 233 27.83 -15.51 4.29
CA ASN A 233 28.24 -15.67 2.88
C ASN A 233 27.10 -15.49 1.86
N ASN A 234 25.82 -15.58 2.28
CA ASN A 234 24.66 -15.30 1.42
C ASN A 234 24.27 -13.80 1.40
N ALA A 235 24.92 -12.95 2.20
CA ALA A 235 24.54 -11.55 2.41
C ALA A 235 25.12 -10.55 1.40
N ALA A 236 25.82 -11.01 0.35
CA ALA A 236 26.48 -10.11 -0.60
C ALA A 236 25.51 -9.15 -1.31
N TYR A 237 24.25 -9.54 -1.52
CA TYR A 237 23.21 -8.66 -2.08
C TYR A 237 22.54 -7.80 -1.02
N ASP A 238 22.27 -8.34 0.16
CA ASP A 238 21.70 -7.60 1.29
C ASP A 238 22.60 -6.42 1.67
N ILE A 239 23.92 -6.64 1.69
CA ILE A 239 24.93 -5.59 1.93
C ILE A 239 24.90 -4.56 0.80
N LYS A 240 24.92 -4.99 -0.47
CA LYS A 240 24.90 -4.06 -1.62
C LYS A 240 23.63 -3.23 -1.68
N ASN A 241 22.47 -3.84 -1.48
CA ASN A 241 21.18 -3.14 -1.48
C ASN A 241 21.07 -2.20 -0.27
N SER A 242 21.54 -2.62 0.91
CA SER A 242 21.63 -1.74 2.09
C SER A 242 22.54 -0.55 1.85
N GLN A 243 23.74 -0.78 1.31
CA GLN A 243 24.70 0.28 1.02
C GLN A 243 24.18 1.23 -0.06
N PHE A 244 23.48 0.71 -1.08
CA PHE A 244 22.82 1.53 -2.08
C PHE A 244 21.79 2.48 -1.45
N LEU A 245 20.93 1.99 -0.57
CA LEU A 245 19.93 2.81 0.13
C LEU A 245 20.58 3.90 1.00
N ILE A 246 21.62 3.54 1.76
CA ILE A 246 22.39 4.49 2.58
C ILE A 246 23.09 5.55 1.70
N ASN A 247 23.70 5.15 0.59
CA ASN A 247 24.35 6.06 -0.35
C ASN A 247 23.34 7.00 -1.02
N ARG A 248 22.17 6.48 -1.41
CA ARG A 248 21.05 7.27 -1.95
C ARG A 248 20.61 8.33 -0.94
N LYS A 249 20.35 7.93 0.30
CA LYS A 249 19.99 8.84 1.40
C LYS A 249 21.00 9.98 1.53
N ASN A 250 22.29 9.65 1.66
CA ASN A 250 23.34 10.66 1.82
C ASN A 250 23.41 11.59 0.60
N SER A 251 23.14 11.09 -0.61
CA SER A 251 23.11 11.88 -1.84
C SER A 251 21.89 12.81 -1.91
N ILE A 252 20.73 12.39 -1.39
CA ILE A 252 19.54 13.25 -1.26
C ILE A 252 19.82 14.38 -0.27
N GLU A 253 20.39 14.06 0.89
CA GLU A 253 20.76 15.04 1.92
C GLU A 253 21.82 16.04 1.42
N ALA A 254 22.72 15.60 0.54
CA ALA A 254 23.71 16.45 -0.13
C ALA A 254 23.17 17.21 -1.36
N GLY A 255 21.92 16.96 -1.79
CA GLY A 255 21.33 17.56 -2.99
C GLY A 255 21.95 17.09 -4.31
N THR A 256 22.64 15.95 -4.34
CA THR A 256 23.30 15.39 -5.53
C THR A 256 22.50 14.28 -6.19
N TRP A 257 21.47 13.76 -5.52
CA TRP A 257 20.55 12.77 -6.09
C TRP A 257 19.53 13.44 -7.02
N THR A 258 19.43 12.95 -8.26
CA THR A 258 18.59 13.57 -9.32
C THR A 258 17.42 12.69 -9.77
N ASP A 259 17.36 11.44 -9.31
CA ASP A 259 16.29 10.52 -9.65
C ASP A 259 15.09 10.71 -8.70
N ASN A 260 13.91 10.96 -9.25
CA ASN A 260 12.69 11.22 -8.47
C ASN A 260 11.94 9.93 -8.06
N THR A 261 12.49 8.75 -8.34
CA THR A 261 11.92 7.46 -7.92
C THR A 261 11.88 7.38 -6.41
N LYS A 262 10.67 7.22 -5.86
CA LYS A 262 10.44 6.98 -4.43
C LYS A 262 10.72 5.51 -4.10
N ILE A 263 11.36 5.24 -2.96
CA ILE A 263 11.57 3.90 -2.43
C ILE A 263 10.87 3.79 -1.08
N ILE A 264 9.82 2.97 -1.01
CA ILE A 264 9.04 2.70 0.20
C ILE A 264 9.21 1.24 0.62
N THR A 265 8.82 0.90 1.85
CA THR A 265 8.82 -0.49 2.33
C THR A 265 7.43 -0.96 2.72
N SER A 266 7.11 -2.23 2.48
CA SER A 266 5.87 -2.86 2.94
C SER A 266 6.00 -3.41 4.34
N LEU A 267 5.16 -2.93 5.26
CA LEU A 267 4.95 -3.53 6.57
C LEU A 267 3.95 -4.68 6.44
N GLY A 268 4.43 -5.92 6.57
CA GLY A 268 3.62 -7.11 6.51
C GLY A 268 4.09 -8.13 5.47
N GLY A 269 3.17 -8.61 4.64
CA GLY A 269 3.37 -9.75 3.74
C GLY A 269 2.87 -11.07 4.32
N ALA A 270 2.87 -12.11 3.49
CA ALA A 270 2.30 -13.41 3.84
C ALA A 270 2.97 -14.09 5.04
N THR A 271 4.23 -13.76 5.30
CA THR A 271 5.05 -14.29 6.41
C THR A 271 4.89 -13.50 7.71
N ALA A 272 4.19 -12.37 7.69
CA ALA A 272 4.05 -11.46 8.82
C ALA A 272 2.67 -11.59 9.50
N ASP A 273 2.24 -12.82 9.76
CA ASP A 273 0.86 -13.15 10.19
C ASP A 273 0.57 -12.84 11.68
N ARG A 274 1.57 -12.45 12.47
CA ARG A 274 1.49 -12.35 13.95
C ARG A 274 1.97 -11.04 14.54
N MET A 275 1.98 -9.95 13.77
CA MET A 275 2.39 -8.65 14.29
C MET A 275 1.27 -8.01 15.12
N ILE A 276 1.33 -8.17 16.44
CA ILE A 276 0.34 -7.62 17.37
C ILE A 276 1.03 -6.61 18.28
N TRP A 277 0.39 -5.46 18.47
CA TRP A 277 0.91 -4.38 19.31
C TRP A 277 -0.18 -3.88 20.23
N LYS A 278 0.20 -3.51 21.45
CA LYS A 278 -0.71 -2.83 22.39
C LYS A 278 -0.49 -1.34 22.37
N TRP A 279 -1.52 -0.57 22.73
CA TRP A 279 -1.44 0.89 22.78
C TRP A 279 -0.24 1.42 23.59
N LYS A 280 0.11 0.77 24.72
CA LYS A 280 1.28 1.13 25.54
C LYS A 280 2.62 1.05 24.81
N GLN A 281 2.69 0.28 23.71
CA GLN A 281 3.88 0.10 22.90
C GLN A 281 3.94 1.07 21.71
N LYS A 282 2.93 1.93 21.52
CA LYS A 282 2.83 2.88 20.40
C LYS A 282 4.13 3.67 20.20
N GLN A 283 4.70 4.20 21.28
CA GLN A 283 5.91 5.00 21.19
C GLN A 283 7.12 4.17 20.73
N SER A 284 7.35 3.00 21.34
CA SER A 284 8.42 2.09 20.90
C SER A 284 8.24 1.63 19.45
N LEU A 285 7.00 1.37 19.03
CA LEU A 285 6.69 1.01 17.64
C LEU A 285 7.00 2.17 16.69
N LYS A 286 6.60 3.40 17.05
CA LYS A 286 6.92 4.62 16.31
C LYS A 286 8.43 4.77 16.13
N ASP A 287 9.16 4.72 17.24
CA ASP A 287 10.61 4.92 17.24
C ASP A 287 11.31 3.86 16.38
N LYS A 288 10.87 2.60 16.47
CA LYS A 288 11.45 1.51 15.68
C LYS A 288 11.17 1.65 14.19
N ILE A 289 9.94 1.98 13.79
CA ILE A 289 9.61 2.22 12.38
C ILE A 289 10.41 3.43 11.87
N LYS A 290 10.45 4.53 12.62
CA LYS A 290 11.19 5.74 12.22
C LYS A 290 12.69 5.47 12.08
N ASP A 291 13.28 4.70 12.99
CA ASP A 291 14.69 4.29 12.94
C ASP A 291 15.01 3.54 11.64
N ILE A 292 14.18 2.58 11.26
CA ILE A 292 14.32 1.82 10.01
C ILE A 292 14.21 2.75 8.79
N LEU A 293 13.14 3.56 8.72
CA LEU A 293 12.92 4.48 7.59
C LEU A 293 14.09 5.46 7.44
N THR A 294 14.58 6.00 8.57
CA THR A 294 15.68 6.98 8.59
C THR A 294 17.02 6.32 8.27
N THR A 295 17.27 5.10 8.73
CA THR A 295 18.53 4.38 8.48
C THR A 295 18.73 4.14 6.99
N TYR A 296 17.67 3.72 6.29
CA TYR A 296 17.73 3.39 4.87
C TYR A 296 17.28 4.54 3.94
N GLY A 297 16.87 5.68 4.49
CA GLY A 297 16.38 6.82 3.69
C GLY A 297 15.17 6.45 2.82
N LEU A 298 14.22 5.73 3.40
CA LEU A 298 12.99 5.33 2.72
C LEU A 298 12.00 6.48 2.71
N ASP A 299 11.29 6.63 1.59
CA ASP A 299 10.37 7.75 1.33
C ASP A 299 8.96 7.51 1.86
N GLY A 300 8.71 6.37 2.50
CA GLY A 300 7.38 6.04 3.00
C GLY A 300 7.17 4.58 3.37
N LEU A 301 5.89 4.22 3.53
CA LEU A 301 5.44 2.94 4.07
C LEU A 301 4.18 2.45 3.35
N ASP A 302 4.15 1.16 3.02
CA ASP A 302 2.93 0.46 2.62
C ASP A 302 2.41 -0.42 3.76
N ILE A 303 1.15 -0.26 4.13
CA ILE A 303 0.48 -1.13 5.10
C ILE A 303 -0.05 -2.35 4.35
N ALA A 304 0.75 -3.42 4.32
CA ALA A 304 0.47 -4.66 3.59
C ALA A 304 0.29 -5.85 4.56
N LEU A 305 -0.51 -5.65 5.60
CA LEU A 305 -0.66 -6.60 6.71
C LEU A 305 -1.52 -7.81 6.34
N ALA A 306 -1.23 -8.94 6.98
CA ALA A 306 -1.99 -10.18 6.88
C ALA A 306 -2.19 -10.82 8.27
N GLY A 307 -2.97 -11.89 8.34
CA GLY A 307 -3.09 -12.71 9.54
C GLY A 307 -3.75 -11.98 10.73
N LYS A 308 -3.22 -12.23 11.93
CA LYS A 308 -3.81 -11.82 13.21
C LYS A 308 -3.92 -10.30 13.38
N THR A 309 -3.01 -9.53 12.80
CA THR A 309 -3.05 -8.05 12.90
C THR A 309 -4.35 -7.48 12.34
N LEU A 310 -4.93 -8.13 11.34
CA LEU A 310 -6.20 -7.70 10.74
C LEU A 310 -7.42 -8.00 11.62
N TYR A 311 -7.26 -8.79 12.69
CA TYR A 311 -8.30 -9.06 13.69
C TYR A 311 -8.20 -8.11 14.91
N ASP A 312 -6.98 -7.74 15.30
CA ASP A 312 -6.74 -6.99 16.55
C ASP A 312 -6.87 -5.48 16.34
N ARG A 313 -8.03 -4.93 16.71
CA ARG A 313 -8.36 -3.49 16.53
C ARG A 313 -7.42 -2.56 17.30
N ASP A 314 -6.93 -2.98 18.47
CA ASP A 314 -5.98 -2.20 19.26
C ASP A 314 -4.63 -2.07 18.54
N SER A 315 -4.16 -3.15 17.91
CA SER A 315 -2.95 -3.15 17.08
C SER A 315 -3.10 -2.24 15.86
N GLN A 316 -4.27 -2.28 15.21
CA GLN A 316 -4.55 -1.44 14.05
C GLN A 316 -4.53 0.05 14.42
N GLU A 317 -5.14 0.42 15.54
CA GLU A 317 -5.13 1.80 16.02
C GLU A 317 -3.75 2.22 16.54
N THR A 318 -3.05 1.34 17.25
CA THR A 318 -1.67 1.55 17.72
C THR A 318 -0.73 1.85 16.55
N LEU A 319 -0.77 1.03 15.50
CA LEU A 319 0.04 1.23 14.30
C LEU A 319 -0.39 2.49 13.54
N SER A 320 -1.70 2.71 13.34
CA SER A 320 -2.21 3.88 12.62
C SER A 320 -1.73 5.18 13.28
N GLN A 321 -1.85 5.27 14.60
CA GLN A 321 -1.38 6.44 15.33
C GLN A 321 0.14 6.59 15.25
N ALA A 322 0.91 5.51 15.42
CA ALA A 322 2.37 5.56 15.32
C ALA A 322 2.82 6.09 13.94
N VAL A 323 2.22 5.59 12.84
CA VAL A 323 2.52 6.05 11.48
C VAL A 323 2.16 7.52 11.29
N LYS A 324 0.99 7.97 11.75
CA LYS A 324 0.59 9.39 11.66
C LYS A 324 1.57 10.31 12.39
N GLU A 325 2.05 9.92 13.56
CA GLU A 325 3.07 10.71 14.28
C GLU A 325 4.40 10.80 13.50
N ILE A 326 4.84 9.71 12.86
CA ILE A 326 6.03 9.75 11.98
C ILE A 326 5.80 10.74 10.83
N MET A 327 4.62 10.69 10.21
CA MET A 327 4.26 11.59 9.11
C MET A 327 4.28 13.07 9.55
N VAL A 328 3.70 13.40 10.71
CA VAL A 328 3.79 14.76 11.26
C VAL A 328 5.24 15.20 11.43
N GLU A 329 6.09 14.35 12.02
CA GLU A 329 7.51 14.66 12.21
C GLU A 329 8.23 14.87 10.86
N TYR A 330 7.95 14.05 9.84
CA TYR A 330 8.50 14.21 8.48
C TYR A 330 8.05 15.53 7.84
N TRP A 331 6.76 15.87 7.92
CA TRP A 331 6.22 17.11 7.36
C TRP A 331 6.80 18.36 8.03
N LEU A 332 7.02 18.32 9.35
CA LEU A 332 7.69 19.41 10.08
C LEU A 332 9.17 19.53 9.72
N GLU A 333 9.81 18.42 9.33
CA GLU A 333 11.17 18.39 8.78
C GLU A 333 11.23 18.84 7.30
N GLY A 334 10.09 19.12 6.67
CA GLY A 334 9.99 19.50 5.25
C GLY A 334 10.17 18.32 4.29
N LYS A 335 9.96 17.09 4.76
CA LYS A 335 10.04 15.84 3.98
C LYS A 335 8.64 15.36 3.61
N ASP A 336 8.46 14.85 2.39
CA ASP A 336 7.26 14.10 2.01
C ASP A 336 7.30 12.70 2.63
N PHE A 337 6.12 12.09 2.79
CA PHE A 337 5.96 10.72 3.27
C PHE A 337 4.90 10.02 2.44
N TYR A 338 5.30 8.99 1.70
CA TYR A 338 4.38 8.22 0.87
C TYR A 338 3.76 7.07 1.68
N LEU A 339 2.54 7.28 2.16
CA LEU A 339 1.76 6.23 2.82
C LEU A 339 0.77 5.60 1.83
N THR A 340 0.77 4.28 1.72
CA THR A 340 -0.24 3.50 0.99
C THR A 340 -0.77 2.36 1.86
N ILE A 341 -1.95 1.84 1.50
CA ILE A 341 -2.54 0.65 2.10
C ILE A 341 -2.76 -0.39 1.01
N SER A 342 -2.09 -1.54 1.11
CA SER A 342 -2.33 -2.68 0.24
C SER A 342 -3.42 -3.59 0.80
N SER A 343 -4.41 -3.92 -0.02
CA SER A 343 -5.55 -4.74 0.40
C SER A 343 -5.96 -5.75 -0.66
N LYS A 344 -6.31 -6.95 -0.21
CA LYS A 344 -7.03 -7.93 -1.02
C LYS A 344 -8.54 -7.76 -0.88
N MET A 345 -9.28 -8.27 -1.86
CA MET A 345 -10.73 -8.23 -1.87
C MET A 345 -11.35 -8.84 -0.59
N GLU A 346 -10.80 -9.94 -0.08
CA GLU A 346 -11.32 -10.61 1.12
C GLU A 346 -11.17 -9.83 2.43
N TRP A 347 -10.33 -8.80 2.46
CA TRP A 347 -10.12 -7.94 3.63
C TRP A 347 -11.01 -6.69 3.61
N LEU A 348 -11.82 -6.54 2.57
CA LEU A 348 -12.71 -5.41 2.36
C LEU A 348 -14.18 -5.78 2.61
N TYR A 349 -14.49 -6.84 3.36
CA TYR A 349 -15.88 -7.11 3.73
C TYR A 349 -16.39 -6.07 4.72
N ARG A 350 -17.49 -5.41 4.40
CA ARG A 350 -18.05 -4.32 5.20
C ARG A 350 -18.47 -4.80 6.59
N GLU A 351 -18.97 -6.03 6.69
CA GLU A 351 -19.40 -6.66 7.94
C GLU A 351 -18.22 -7.18 8.79
N ALA A 352 -16.98 -7.12 8.30
CA ALA A 352 -15.85 -7.74 8.99
C ALA A 352 -15.52 -7.08 10.33
N ILE A 353 -15.82 -5.79 10.49
CA ILE A 353 -15.64 -5.09 11.77
C ILE A 353 -16.58 -5.69 12.82
N GLU A 354 -17.87 -5.77 12.50
CA GLU A 354 -18.93 -6.26 13.40
C GLU A 354 -18.81 -7.76 13.69
N THR A 355 -18.31 -8.53 12.74
CA THR A 355 -18.17 -9.99 12.86
C THR A 355 -16.77 -10.44 13.32
N ASN A 356 -15.92 -9.50 13.74
CA ASN A 356 -14.53 -9.75 14.16
C ASN A 356 -13.74 -10.63 13.16
N LYS A 357 -13.88 -10.33 11.87
CA LYS A 357 -13.16 -10.96 10.76
C LYS A 357 -11.91 -10.14 10.40
N PRO A 358 -10.93 -10.73 9.69
CA PRO A 358 -9.76 -9.98 9.28
C PRO A 358 -10.17 -8.92 8.26
N THR A 359 -9.79 -7.67 8.51
CA THR A 359 -10.10 -6.56 7.62
C THR A 359 -9.11 -5.41 7.73
N VAL A 360 -8.87 -4.73 6.62
CA VAL A 360 -8.08 -3.49 6.56
C VAL A 360 -8.92 -2.23 6.80
N ILE A 361 -10.25 -2.34 6.88
CA ILE A 361 -11.15 -1.18 6.97
C ILE A 361 -10.80 -0.24 8.14
N PRO A 362 -10.42 -0.73 9.35
CA PRO A 362 -9.97 0.14 10.42
C PRO A 362 -8.75 0.99 10.07
N PHE A 363 -7.80 0.47 9.28
CA PHE A 363 -6.68 1.28 8.75
C PHE A 363 -7.16 2.35 7.78
N ILE A 364 -8.01 1.97 6.81
CA ILE A 364 -8.59 2.92 5.84
C ILE A 364 -9.29 4.07 6.56
N GLN A 365 -10.00 3.76 7.65
CA GLN A 365 -10.75 4.75 8.43
C GLN A 365 -9.87 5.61 9.35
N SER A 366 -8.87 5.03 10.02
CA SER A 366 -7.99 5.77 10.95
C SER A 366 -6.95 6.63 10.22
N LEU A 367 -6.61 6.26 8.98
CA LEU A 367 -5.63 6.92 8.11
C LEU A 367 -6.28 7.71 6.96
N GLU A 368 -7.60 7.91 7.01
CA GLU A 368 -8.32 8.75 6.05
C GLU A 368 -7.66 10.14 5.93
N GLY A 369 -7.31 10.57 4.72
CA GLY A 369 -6.59 11.81 4.47
C GLY A 369 -5.07 11.76 4.71
N TRP A 370 -4.55 10.67 5.28
CA TRP A 370 -3.11 10.47 5.53
C TRP A 370 -2.44 9.61 4.46
N TYR A 371 -3.12 8.58 3.94
CA TYR A 371 -2.59 7.79 2.82
C TYR A 371 -2.79 8.53 1.49
N LYS A 372 -1.88 8.29 0.53
CA LYS A 372 -1.96 8.78 -0.85
C LYS A 372 -2.92 7.94 -1.69
N ASP A 373 -2.86 6.61 -1.55
CA ASP A 373 -3.77 5.68 -2.23
C ASP A 373 -3.98 4.36 -1.46
N ILE A 374 -4.97 3.60 -1.92
CA ILE A 374 -5.19 2.19 -1.55
C ILE A 374 -4.86 1.34 -2.75
N THR A 375 -3.92 0.41 -2.59
CA THR A 375 -3.62 -0.60 -3.59
C THR A 375 -4.58 -1.78 -3.45
N LEU A 376 -5.52 -1.89 -4.39
CA LEU A 376 -6.42 -3.04 -4.51
C LEU A 376 -5.73 -4.17 -5.28
N LEU A 377 -5.29 -5.21 -4.56
CA LEU A 377 -4.66 -6.39 -5.13
C LEU A 377 -5.72 -7.26 -5.81
N VAL A 378 -5.66 -7.37 -7.15
CA VAL A 378 -6.58 -8.17 -7.98
C VAL A 378 -6.01 -9.53 -8.41
N TYR A 379 -4.98 -10.01 -7.71
CA TYR A 379 -4.34 -11.32 -7.90
C TYR A 379 -4.38 -12.16 -6.61
N ASN A 380 -4.14 -13.48 -6.72
CA ASN A 380 -4.24 -14.45 -5.63
C ASN A 380 -5.63 -14.51 -4.95
N ILE A 381 -6.71 -14.24 -5.70
CA ILE A 381 -8.09 -14.18 -5.18
C ILE A 381 -8.82 -15.51 -5.42
N ASN A 382 -8.23 -16.59 -4.91
CA ASN A 382 -8.58 -17.95 -5.32
C ASN A 382 -9.70 -18.61 -4.52
N ARG A 383 -10.76 -17.89 -4.15
CA ARG A 383 -11.85 -18.52 -3.36
C ARG A 383 -13.23 -18.28 -3.96
N PRO A 384 -14.06 -19.33 -4.08
CA PRO A 384 -15.44 -19.22 -4.56
C PRO A 384 -16.30 -18.27 -3.74
N THR A 385 -15.88 -17.97 -2.51
CA THR A 385 -16.59 -17.04 -1.65
C THR A 385 -16.37 -15.61 -2.06
N HIS A 386 -15.28 -15.23 -2.71
CA HIS A 386 -14.94 -13.85 -3.09
C HIS A 386 -15.56 -13.50 -4.45
N PHE A 387 -16.76 -12.90 -4.45
CA PHE A 387 -17.47 -12.52 -5.68
C PHE A 387 -18.36 -11.29 -5.49
N PHE A 388 -18.59 -10.58 -6.58
CA PHE A 388 -19.71 -9.65 -6.75
C PHE A 388 -20.87 -10.36 -7.46
N VAL A 389 -22.10 -9.91 -7.24
CA VAL A 389 -23.25 -10.33 -8.05
C VAL A 389 -23.50 -9.22 -9.07
N ALA A 390 -23.51 -9.57 -10.36
CA ALA A 390 -23.71 -8.60 -11.43
C ALA A 390 -25.11 -7.96 -11.30
N PRO A 391 -25.23 -6.63 -11.09
CA PRO A 391 -26.54 -5.99 -10.97
C PRO A 391 -27.26 -5.82 -12.33
N GLU A 392 -26.51 -5.97 -13.42
CA GLU A 392 -26.94 -5.86 -14.81
C GLU A 392 -26.14 -6.82 -15.70
N THR A 393 -26.64 -7.08 -16.91
CA THR A 393 -25.91 -7.86 -17.92
C THR A 393 -24.89 -6.96 -18.59
N PHE A 394 -23.66 -7.43 -18.78
CA PHE A 394 -22.62 -6.69 -19.48
C PHE A 394 -21.70 -7.62 -20.27
N THR A 395 -21.04 -7.07 -21.29
CA THR A 395 -20.10 -7.78 -22.14
C THR A 395 -18.77 -7.03 -22.15
N VAL A 396 -17.66 -7.74 -21.93
CA VAL A 396 -16.31 -7.20 -22.04
C VAL A 396 -15.45 -8.19 -22.81
N GLY A 397 -14.85 -7.74 -23.91
CA GLY A 397 -14.22 -8.64 -24.87
C GLY A 397 -15.24 -9.67 -25.38
N ASP A 398 -14.89 -10.95 -25.30
CA ASP A 398 -15.73 -12.06 -25.78
C ASP A 398 -16.69 -12.62 -24.70
N THR A 399 -16.64 -12.08 -23.48
CA THR A 399 -17.33 -12.65 -22.33
C THR A 399 -18.52 -11.78 -21.92
N THR A 400 -19.69 -12.41 -21.83
CA THR A 400 -20.91 -11.81 -21.31
C THR A 400 -21.22 -12.40 -19.94
N ILE A 401 -21.44 -11.53 -18.95
CA ILE A 401 -21.90 -11.90 -17.61
C ILE A 401 -23.35 -11.46 -17.47
N GLN A 402 -24.23 -12.38 -17.09
CA GLN A 402 -25.66 -12.10 -16.96
C GLN A 402 -25.99 -11.43 -15.64
N LYS A 403 -27.04 -10.59 -15.61
CA LYS A 403 -27.60 -10.07 -14.36
C LYS A 403 -27.89 -11.20 -13.36
N GLY A 404 -27.41 -11.05 -12.13
CA GLY A 404 -27.53 -12.05 -11.06
C GLY A 404 -26.41 -13.09 -11.05
N GLU A 405 -25.56 -13.14 -12.07
CA GLU A 405 -24.41 -14.04 -12.11
C GLU A 405 -23.29 -13.56 -11.17
N LYS A 406 -22.49 -14.51 -10.66
CA LYS A 406 -21.36 -14.23 -9.78
C LYS A 406 -20.11 -13.88 -10.59
N ILE A 407 -19.60 -12.68 -10.40
CA ILE A 407 -18.31 -12.22 -10.92
C ILE A 407 -17.23 -12.72 -9.95
N ARG A 408 -16.47 -13.74 -10.38
CA ARG A 408 -15.40 -14.36 -9.58
C ARG A 408 -14.29 -14.87 -10.47
N SER A 409 -13.09 -14.98 -9.90
CA SER A 409 -11.95 -15.64 -10.55
C SER A 409 -12.33 -17.06 -10.97
N LYS A 410 -11.90 -17.47 -12.17
CA LYS A 410 -12.16 -18.81 -12.71
C LYS A 410 -11.07 -19.83 -12.38
N LEU A 411 -9.96 -19.44 -11.75
CA LEU A 411 -8.81 -20.30 -11.35
C LEU A 411 -8.11 -21.06 -12.50
N SER A 412 -8.65 -21.01 -13.70
CA SER A 412 -8.16 -21.63 -14.92
C SER A 412 -8.89 -20.97 -16.11
N PRO A 413 -8.19 -20.41 -17.11
CA PRO A 413 -6.74 -20.46 -17.35
C PRO A 413 -5.93 -19.58 -16.38
N SER A 414 -4.60 -19.67 -16.46
CA SER A 414 -3.63 -18.86 -15.70
C SER A 414 -3.84 -17.34 -15.82
N ILE A 415 -4.62 -16.91 -16.81
CA ILE A 415 -4.93 -15.53 -17.16
C ILE A 415 -6.43 -15.32 -16.95
N GLU A 416 -6.81 -14.30 -16.17
CA GLU A 416 -8.22 -14.01 -15.91
C GLU A 416 -8.92 -13.36 -17.11
N ASP A 417 -10.24 -13.45 -17.15
CA ASP A 417 -11.05 -12.83 -18.21
C ASP A 417 -11.17 -11.30 -18.01
N PRO A 418 -11.17 -10.47 -19.09
CA PRO A 418 -11.43 -9.04 -18.97
C PRO A 418 -12.72 -8.69 -18.20
N ALA A 419 -13.80 -9.46 -18.38
CA ALA A 419 -15.06 -9.25 -17.70
C ALA A 419 -14.95 -9.43 -16.17
N TYR A 420 -14.02 -10.27 -15.70
CA TYR A 420 -13.73 -10.41 -14.27
C TYR A 420 -13.13 -9.13 -13.70
N PHE A 421 -12.09 -8.57 -14.33
CA PHE A 421 -11.48 -7.31 -13.87
C PHE A 421 -12.49 -6.17 -13.93
N TYR A 422 -13.21 -6.02 -15.05
CA TYR A 422 -14.21 -4.98 -15.22
C TYR A 422 -15.27 -5.05 -14.11
N GLY A 423 -15.88 -6.23 -13.91
CA GLY A 423 -16.95 -6.38 -12.95
C GLY A 423 -16.49 -6.22 -11.50
N THR A 424 -15.27 -6.68 -11.18
CA THR A 424 -14.67 -6.54 -9.84
C THR A 424 -14.33 -5.07 -9.54
N LEU A 425 -13.65 -4.39 -10.47
CA LEU A 425 -13.29 -2.98 -10.30
C LEU A 425 -14.54 -2.10 -10.23
N ARG A 426 -15.50 -2.30 -11.13
CA ARG A 426 -16.77 -1.57 -11.09
C ARG A 426 -17.53 -1.83 -9.79
N GLY A 427 -17.51 -3.06 -9.26
CA GLY A 427 -18.10 -3.39 -7.96
C GLY A 427 -17.51 -2.61 -6.77
N PHE A 428 -16.24 -2.20 -6.84
CA PHE A 428 -15.60 -1.38 -5.82
C PHE A 428 -15.71 0.13 -6.06
N LEU A 429 -15.78 0.55 -7.34
CA LEU A 429 -15.66 1.95 -7.75
C LEU A 429 -17.01 2.62 -8.09
N ASP A 430 -18.05 1.84 -8.40
CA ASP A 430 -19.41 2.34 -8.64
C ASP A 430 -20.27 2.14 -7.37
N PRO A 431 -20.70 3.23 -6.68
CA PRO A 431 -21.52 3.13 -5.48
C PRO A 431 -22.81 2.33 -5.70
N GLU A 432 -23.40 2.39 -6.91
CA GLU A 432 -24.64 1.67 -7.21
C GLU A 432 -24.43 0.16 -7.32
N TRP A 433 -23.28 -0.25 -7.87
CA TRP A 433 -22.88 -1.66 -7.88
C TRP A 433 -22.50 -2.13 -6.46
N ASN A 434 -21.81 -1.27 -5.70
CA ASN A 434 -21.35 -1.60 -4.36
C ASN A 434 -22.50 -1.71 -3.34
N LYS A 435 -23.58 -0.93 -3.50
CA LYS A 435 -24.72 -0.84 -2.57
C LYS A 435 -25.30 -2.19 -2.15
N ASN A 436 -25.39 -3.13 -3.08
CA ASN A 436 -25.91 -4.49 -2.85
C ASN A 436 -24.81 -5.53 -2.66
N SER A 437 -23.55 -5.10 -2.62
CA SER A 437 -22.42 -5.93 -2.31
C SER A 437 -22.16 -5.97 -0.80
N ARG A 438 -21.40 -6.96 -0.35
CA ARG A 438 -20.88 -7.04 1.01
C ARG A 438 -19.50 -6.38 1.16
N PHE A 439 -19.00 -5.74 0.12
CA PHE A 439 -17.68 -5.10 0.17
C PHE A 439 -17.80 -3.67 0.67
N TYR A 440 -16.69 -3.16 1.18
CA TYR A 440 -16.51 -1.78 1.56
C TYR A 440 -16.45 -0.93 0.29
N ASP A 441 -17.15 0.20 0.32
CA ASP A 441 -17.21 1.12 -0.81
C ASP A 441 -15.89 1.88 -0.94
N LEU A 442 -15.30 1.83 -2.14
CA LEU A 442 -14.06 2.51 -2.49
C LEU A 442 -14.27 3.62 -3.53
N SER A 443 -15.52 3.94 -3.87
CA SER A 443 -15.92 4.94 -4.88
C SER A 443 -15.54 6.38 -4.55
N ASN A 444 -15.01 6.66 -3.35
CA ASN A 444 -14.50 7.96 -2.98
C ASN A 444 -13.02 7.93 -2.56
N LYS A 445 -12.30 6.85 -2.89
CA LYS A 445 -10.90 6.66 -2.53
C LYS A 445 -10.00 6.74 -3.76
N ALA A 446 -8.78 7.23 -3.58
CA ALA A 446 -7.74 7.06 -4.58
C ALA A 446 -7.26 5.60 -4.58
N ILE A 447 -7.43 4.92 -5.71
CA ILE A 447 -7.19 3.49 -5.89
C ILE A 447 -6.05 3.26 -6.87
N ARG A 448 -5.14 2.39 -6.45
CA ARG A 448 -4.14 1.78 -7.32
C ARG A 448 -4.52 0.34 -7.59
N ILE A 449 -4.45 -0.09 -8.84
CA ILE A 449 -4.78 -1.48 -9.20
C ILE A 449 -3.51 -2.31 -9.09
N GLY A 450 -3.49 -3.22 -8.12
CA GLY A 450 -2.40 -4.15 -7.87
C GLY A 450 -2.54 -5.42 -8.69
N THR A 451 -1.59 -5.66 -9.58
CA THR A 451 -1.50 -6.84 -10.44
C THR A 451 -0.22 -7.60 -10.14
N ALA A 452 -0.09 -8.79 -10.69
CA ALA A 452 1.12 -9.58 -10.57
C ALA A 452 1.55 -10.16 -11.92
N SER A 453 2.85 -10.42 -12.04
CA SER A 453 3.41 -11.08 -13.22
C SER A 453 2.79 -12.48 -13.40
N PRO A 454 2.46 -12.91 -14.63
CA PRO A 454 2.03 -14.28 -14.88
C PRO A 454 3.11 -15.33 -14.55
N TYR A 455 4.37 -14.89 -14.38
CA TYR A 455 5.50 -15.74 -14.02
C TYR A 455 5.85 -15.68 -12.54
N SER A 456 5.18 -14.83 -11.76
CA SER A 456 5.31 -14.86 -10.31
C SER A 456 4.59 -16.08 -9.74
N SER A 457 4.89 -16.45 -8.49
CA SER A 457 4.18 -17.52 -7.76
C SER A 457 2.73 -17.16 -7.39
N THR A 458 2.11 -16.28 -8.17
CA THR A 458 0.75 -15.81 -7.98
C THR A 458 -0.20 -16.55 -8.91
N SER A 459 -1.46 -16.59 -8.50
CA SER A 459 -2.58 -17.19 -9.21
C SER A 459 -3.57 -16.09 -9.60
N SER A 460 -4.34 -16.31 -10.66
CA SER A 460 -5.21 -15.28 -11.26
C SER A 460 -4.43 -14.09 -11.80
N ALA A 461 -3.67 -14.31 -12.87
CA ALA A 461 -2.71 -13.33 -13.36
C ALA A 461 -3.31 -12.33 -14.36
N PHE A 462 -2.73 -11.14 -14.32
CA PHE A 462 -2.67 -10.22 -15.44
C PHE A 462 -1.92 -10.89 -16.60
N GLY A 463 -2.41 -10.73 -17.82
CA GLY A 463 -1.75 -11.32 -18.99
C GLY A 463 -2.39 -10.94 -20.31
N PHE A 464 -1.78 -11.45 -21.38
CA PHE A 464 -2.28 -11.31 -22.75
C PHE A 464 -2.92 -12.62 -23.20
N LYS A 465 -4.06 -12.55 -23.89
CA LYS A 465 -4.74 -13.74 -24.40
C LYS A 465 -3.84 -14.45 -25.43
N ASN A 466 -3.16 -13.69 -26.28
CA ASN A 466 -2.06 -14.11 -27.14
C ASN A 466 -0.83 -13.21 -26.95
N GLU A 467 0.38 -13.74 -27.13
CA GLU A 467 1.62 -12.94 -27.02
C GLU A 467 1.71 -11.78 -28.04
N SER A 468 0.96 -11.85 -29.14
CA SER A 468 0.86 -10.80 -30.16
C SER A 468 -0.13 -9.68 -29.81
N ASP A 469 -0.95 -9.86 -28.77
CA ASP A 469 -1.98 -8.89 -28.43
C ASP A 469 -1.33 -7.60 -27.88
N LYS A 470 -1.82 -6.45 -28.35
CA LYS A 470 -1.35 -5.14 -27.89
C LYS A 470 -1.85 -4.78 -26.49
N LEU A 471 -3.00 -5.32 -26.10
CA LEU A 471 -3.67 -5.00 -24.84
C LEU A 471 -3.80 -6.26 -23.99
N SER A 472 -3.50 -6.11 -22.71
CA SER A 472 -3.75 -7.16 -21.71
C SER A 472 -5.24 -7.25 -21.39
N ASN A 473 -5.62 -8.36 -20.73
CA ASN A 473 -6.97 -8.56 -20.20
C ASN A 473 -7.44 -7.41 -19.30
N LEU A 474 -6.55 -6.88 -18.44
CA LEU A 474 -6.83 -5.73 -17.60
C LEU A 474 -6.98 -4.44 -18.41
N ALA A 475 -6.13 -4.21 -19.42
CA ALA A 475 -6.22 -3.01 -20.25
C ALA A 475 -7.57 -2.96 -21.01
N ILE A 476 -8.04 -4.10 -21.53
CA ILE A 476 -9.36 -4.23 -22.15
C ILE A 476 -10.47 -3.87 -21.14
N ALA A 477 -10.39 -4.41 -19.92
CA ALA A 477 -11.36 -4.14 -18.88
C ALA A 477 -11.42 -2.66 -18.46
N LEU A 478 -10.25 -2.01 -18.39
CA LEU A 478 -10.13 -0.61 -18.03
C LEU A 478 -10.64 0.32 -19.12
N GLN A 479 -10.34 0.02 -20.38
CA GLN A 479 -10.91 0.76 -21.51
C GLN A 479 -12.44 0.70 -21.47
N GLN A 480 -13.01 -0.49 -21.28
CA GLN A 480 -14.45 -0.66 -21.17
C GLN A 480 -15.05 0.05 -19.94
N LEU A 481 -14.31 0.12 -18.83
CA LEU A 481 -14.73 0.86 -17.63
C LEU A 481 -14.78 2.37 -17.91
N HIS A 482 -13.79 2.90 -18.63
CA HIS A 482 -13.75 4.31 -19.04
C HIS A 482 -14.86 4.66 -20.03
N ASP A 483 -15.05 3.84 -21.07
CA ASP A 483 -16.08 4.07 -22.08
C ASP A 483 -17.48 4.11 -21.43
N ASN A 484 -17.76 3.16 -20.52
CA ASN A 484 -19.00 3.17 -19.74
C ASN A 484 -19.11 4.37 -18.79
N SER A 485 -17.99 4.83 -18.24
CA SER A 485 -17.96 6.03 -17.38
C SER A 485 -18.50 7.24 -18.16
N LYS A 486 -18.04 7.41 -19.40
CA LYS A 486 -18.51 8.47 -20.31
C LYS A 486 -19.97 8.29 -20.70
N GLU A 487 -20.35 7.10 -21.17
CA GLU A 487 -21.71 6.80 -21.62
C GLU A 487 -22.77 7.02 -20.53
N LEU A 488 -22.43 6.66 -19.29
CA LEU A 488 -23.34 6.80 -18.14
C LEU A 488 -23.25 8.17 -17.47
N ASN A 489 -22.38 9.07 -17.93
CA ASN A 489 -22.04 10.33 -17.26
C ASN A 489 -21.72 10.13 -15.77
N LYS A 490 -20.88 9.14 -15.50
CA LYS A 490 -20.40 8.79 -14.16
C LYS A 490 -18.88 8.84 -14.17
N GLU A 491 -18.25 8.98 -13.01
CA GLU A 491 -16.80 9.13 -12.90
C GLU A 491 -16.18 7.95 -12.12
N PHE A 492 -16.33 6.73 -12.62
CA PHE A 492 -15.81 5.54 -11.90
C PHE A 492 -14.29 5.42 -11.99
N THR A 493 -13.73 5.86 -13.12
CA THR A 493 -12.29 5.76 -13.41
C THR A 493 -11.47 6.88 -12.80
N LYS A 494 -12.08 8.01 -12.38
CA LYS A 494 -11.36 9.15 -11.77
C LYS A 494 -10.56 8.76 -10.53
N ASN A 495 -11.00 7.70 -9.85
CA ASN A 495 -10.41 7.19 -8.64
C ASN A 495 -9.14 6.37 -8.91
N ILE A 496 -8.93 5.91 -10.13
CA ILE A 496 -7.80 5.03 -10.47
C ILE A 496 -6.55 5.88 -10.66
N VAL A 497 -5.73 6.00 -9.63
CA VAL A 497 -4.52 6.84 -9.63
C VAL A 497 -3.26 6.08 -10.07
N GLY A 498 -3.40 4.83 -10.55
CA GLY A 498 -2.32 4.11 -11.21
C GLY A 498 -2.31 2.62 -10.90
N PHE A 499 -1.13 2.01 -11.03
CA PHE A 499 -0.95 0.57 -10.93
C PHE A 499 0.14 0.19 -9.93
N ASN A 500 0.00 -0.99 -9.33
CA ASN A 500 1.07 -1.70 -8.66
C ASN A 500 1.33 -3.00 -9.43
N TYR A 501 2.59 -3.31 -9.69
CA TYR A 501 3.00 -4.54 -10.34
C TYR A 501 3.90 -5.37 -9.41
N PHE A 502 3.33 -6.46 -8.89
CA PHE A 502 4.05 -7.47 -8.14
C PHE A 502 4.76 -8.42 -9.11
N GLY A 503 6.02 -8.13 -9.42
CA GLY A 503 6.65 -8.80 -10.54
C GLY A 503 8.02 -8.34 -10.94
N ILE A 504 8.52 -7.22 -10.43
CA ILE A 504 9.52 -6.46 -11.19
C ILE A 504 10.81 -7.25 -11.42
N ASN A 505 11.27 -8.00 -10.40
CA ASN A 505 12.44 -8.85 -10.47
C ASN A 505 12.31 -9.88 -11.59
N ILE A 506 11.15 -10.52 -11.67
CA ILE A 506 10.83 -11.56 -12.63
C ILE A 506 10.63 -10.99 -14.04
N ASP A 507 9.91 -9.88 -14.17
CA ASP A 507 9.70 -9.20 -15.45
C ASP A 507 11.03 -8.75 -16.06
N GLN A 508 11.93 -8.21 -15.24
CA GLN A 508 13.27 -7.82 -15.67
C GLN A 508 14.06 -9.04 -16.17
N ILE A 509 14.07 -10.15 -15.41
CA ILE A 509 14.75 -11.40 -15.79
C ILE A 509 14.27 -11.90 -17.17
N PHE A 510 12.96 -11.92 -17.41
CA PHE A 510 12.38 -12.43 -18.66
C PHE A 510 12.48 -11.48 -19.86
N SER A 511 12.80 -10.20 -19.63
CA SER A 511 12.97 -9.22 -20.72
C SER A 511 14.24 -9.44 -21.56
N ASN A 512 15.16 -10.30 -21.12
CA ASN A 512 16.39 -10.62 -21.84
C ASN A 512 16.10 -11.51 -23.07
N ASN A 513 15.97 -10.89 -24.24
CA ASN A 513 15.98 -11.61 -25.51
C ASN A 513 17.36 -12.25 -25.74
N SER A 514 17.39 -13.57 -25.85
CA SER A 514 18.52 -14.41 -26.28
C SER A 514 19.78 -14.38 -25.40
N ALA A 515 19.89 -15.35 -24.50
CA ALA A 515 21.19 -15.93 -24.18
C ALA A 515 21.70 -16.61 -25.47
N THR A 516 22.71 -16.04 -26.13
CA THR A 516 23.46 -16.78 -27.15
C THR A 516 24.21 -17.93 -26.47
N GLU A 517 24.17 -19.13 -27.06
CA GLU A 517 24.60 -20.44 -26.49
C GLU A 517 26.03 -20.51 -25.89
N ASN A 518 26.85 -19.46 -25.95
CA ASN A 518 28.29 -19.50 -25.64
C ASN A 518 28.76 -18.61 -24.47
N GLN A 519 27.88 -18.02 -23.67
CA GLN A 519 28.28 -17.25 -22.47
C GLN A 519 28.16 -18.08 -21.19
N SER A 520 29.03 -17.83 -20.21
CA SER A 520 29.00 -18.59 -18.96
C SER A 520 27.79 -18.17 -18.10
N ILE A 521 27.21 -19.12 -17.35
CA ILE A 521 26.04 -18.87 -16.48
C ILE A 521 26.25 -17.74 -15.47
N ASN A 522 27.51 -17.48 -15.08
CA ASN A 522 27.84 -16.36 -14.18
C ASN A 522 27.90 -15.00 -14.90
N GLU A 523 28.11 -14.96 -16.22
CA GLU A 523 28.05 -13.74 -17.04
C GLU A 523 26.64 -13.44 -17.57
N HIS A 524 25.71 -14.39 -17.45
CA HIS A 524 24.31 -14.28 -17.92
C HIS A 524 23.42 -13.39 -17.04
N ILE A 525 23.87 -13.00 -15.86
CA ILE A 525 23.16 -12.03 -15.00
C ILE A 525 23.69 -10.63 -15.34
N LYS A 526 23.63 -10.26 -16.61
CA LYS A 526 23.69 -8.84 -16.94
C LYS A 526 22.38 -8.23 -16.47
N ASN A 527 22.48 -7.25 -15.58
CA ASN A 527 21.38 -6.42 -15.12
C ASN A 527 20.50 -6.03 -16.32
N PRO A 528 19.27 -6.56 -16.43
CA PRO A 528 18.49 -6.38 -17.64
C PRO A 528 18.10 -4.90 -17.79
N THR A 529 18.06 -4.41 -19.02
CA THR A 529 17.72 -3.01 -19.27
C THR A 529 16.23 -2.81 -19.52
N ALA A 530 15.49 -3.82 -19.98
CA ALA A 530 14.09 -3.68 -20.40
C ALA A 530 13.06 -4.23 -19.40
N PHE A 531 11.80 -3.82 -19.58
CA PHE A 531 10.62 -4.37 -18.90
C PHE A 531 9.60 -4.81 -19.97
N LYS A 532 9.03 -6.01 -19.85
CA LYS A 532 8.07 -6.52 -20.84
C LYS A 532 6.63 -6.16 -20.46
N TYR A 533 6.26 -6.34 -19.20
CA TYR A 533 4.88 -6.11 -18.74
C TYR A 533 4.71 -4.74 -18.09
N GLY A 534 5.68 -4.28 -17.30
CA GLY A 534 5.64 -2.94 -16.70
C GLY A 534 5.52 -1.82 -17.74
N SER A 535 6.15 -1.99 -18.91
CA SER A 535 6.07 -1.04 -20.03
C SER A 535 4.68 -0.95 -20.65
N SER A 536 3.90 -2.04 -20.66
CA SER A 536 2.51 -2.01 -21.13
C SER A 536 1.58 -1.22 -20.20
N LEU A 537 1.81 -1.32 -18.88
CA LEU A 537 1.07 -0.56 -17.88
C LEU A 537 1.47 0.91 -17.92
N ASP A 538 2.77 1.22 -18.01
CA ASP A 538 3.25 2.59 -18.16
C ASP A 538 2.70 3.25 -19.44
N TRP A 539 2.71 2.53 -20.56
CA TRP A 539 2.06 2.98 -21.79
C TRP A 539 0.58 3.28 -21.58
N PHE A 540 -0.15 2.40 -20.88
CA PHE A 540 -1.56 2.61 -20.59
C PHE A 540 -1.80 3.87 -19.74
N ILE A 541 -0.97 4.11 -18.72
CA ILE A 541 -1.03 5.35 -17.92
C ILE A 541 -0.81 6.57 -18.81
N ASN A 542 0.24 6.55 -19.62
CA ASN A 542 0.70 7.71 -20.38
C ASN A 542 -0.23 8.07 -21.54
N GLU A 543 -0.73 7.08 -22.28
CA GLU A 543 -1.58 7.31 -23.44
C GLU A 543 -3.06 7.41 -23.09
N ASN A 544 -3.55 6.57 -22.17
CA ASN A 544 -4.98 6.49 -21.89
C ASN A 544 -5.36 7.28 -20.64
N MET A 545 -4.78 6.98 -19.47
CA MET A 545 -5.22 7.62 -18.22
C MET A 545 -5.00 9.15 -18.22
N LYS A 546 -3.87 9.63 -18.75
CA LYS A 546 -3.63 11.08 -18.85
C LYS A 546 -4.66 11.79 -19.75
N GLN A 547 -5.18 11.10 -20.77
CA GLN A 547 -6.27 11.63 -21.58
C GLN A 547 -7.58 11.61 -20.78
N TRP A 548 -7.86 10.54 -20.04
CA TRP A 548 -9.06 10.42 -19.21
C TRP A 548 -9.18 11.51 -18.15
N TYR A 549 -8.05 12.00 -17.62
CA TYR A 549 -8.03 13.10 -16.65
C TYR A 549 -8.15 14.49 -17.29
N LYS A 550 -7.93 14.62 -18.60
CA LYS A 550 -8.07 15.88 -19.33
C LYS A 550 -9.49 16.08 -19.86
N GLU A 551 -10.13 14.98 -20.25
CA GLU A 551 -11.54 14.90 -20.65
C GLU A 551 -12.44 15.03 -19.42
#